data_AF-A0A165SXC8-F1
#
_entry.id   AF-A0A165SXC8-F1
#
_cell.length_a   1.000
_cell.length_b   1.000
_cell.length_c   1.000
_cell.angle_alpha   90.00
_cell.angle_beta   90.00
_cell.angle_gamma   90.00
#
_symmetry.space_group_name_H-M   'P 1'
#
loop_
_entity.id
_entity.type
_entity.pdbx_description
1 polymer ?
#
loop_
_entity_poly.entity_id
_entity_poly.type
_entity_poly.pdbx_seq_one_letter_code
_entity_poly.pdbx_strand_id
1 'polypeptide(L)'
;YGKLVFALFGVYVWELFQTSGFEWSLITRSRKFTWPLVIFFFQCRYCILLALIGIIISMTVRNPALYTFNSWAGNMAILGASTSLMLRTIAIWERKLKVVVPLCLLCLAHWGLLWRGMFLLNVQWSTTEQTCVLQSSNHIFLNVTFFMTMGFDLTILTFTLTKLVRHKARSDLWSLLFTDGLVYFITAFCFNALPAVRSLHHLHAAPSVLTILGVRS
;
A
#
# COMPACT_ATOMS: atom_id res chain seq x y z
N TYR A 1 -19.14 -10.77 -1.99
CA TYR A 1 -18.23 -9.63 -2.25
C TYR A 1 -18.93 -8.27 -2.21
N GLY A 2 -19.93 -8.00 -3.06
CA GLY A 2 -20.56 -6.66 -3.14
C GLY A 2 -21.09 -6.09 -1.82
N LYS A 3 -21.83 -6.89 -1.02
CA LYS A 3 -22.32 -6.46 0.30
C LYS A 3 -21.20 -6.03 1.26
N LEU A 4 -20.05 -6.70 1.19
CA LEU A 4 -18.89 -6.40 2.02
C LEU A 4 -18.21 -5.10 1.55
N VAL A 5 -18.09 -4.89 0.23
CA VAL A 5 -17.55 -3.63 -0.32
C VAL A 5 -18.44 -2.43 0.06
N PHE A 6 -19.76 -2.58 -0.04
CA PHE A 6 -20.70 -1.53 0.37
C PHE A 6 -20.63 -1.24 1.87
N ALA A 7 -20.51 -2.27 2.71
CA ALA A 7 -20.33 -2.10 4.15
C ALA A 7 -19.00 -1.38 4.47
N LEU A 8 -17.89 -1.79 3.85
CA LEU A 8 -16.59 -1.14 4.01
C LEU A 8 -16.61 0.31 3.53
N PHE A 9 -17.28 0.59 2.41
CA PHE A 9 -17.45 1.96 1.92
C PHE A 9 -18.23 2.82 2.91
N GLY A 10 -19.34 2.30 3.46
CA GLY A 10 -20.12 3.00 4.48
C GLY A 10 -19.30 3.31 5.74
N VAL A 11 -18.52 2.34 6.24
CA VAL A 11 -17.61 2.53 7.38
C VAL A 11 -16.53 3.57 7.06
N TYR A 12 -15.96 3.53 5.86
CA TYR A 12 -14.90 4.46 5.46
C TYR A 12 -15.42 5.90 5.33
N VAL A 13 -16.60 6.08 4.74
CA VAL A 13 -17.27 7.38 4.66
C VAL A 13 -17.63 7.89 6.06
N TRP A 14 -18.13 7.02 6.93
CA TRP A 14 -18.41 7.37 8.33
C TRP A 14 -17.15 7.86 9.05
N GLU A 15 -16.02 7.15 8.93
CA GLU A 15 -14.75 7.60 9.49
C GLU A 15 -14.28 8.92 8.88
N LEU A 16 -14.48 9.13 7.57
CA LEU A 16 -14.15 10.40 6.91
C LEU A 16 -14.89 11.55 7.59
N PHE A 17 -16.23 11.43 7.73
CA PHE A 17 -17.06 12.45 8.37
C PHE A 17 -16.64 12.73 9.82
N GLN A 18 -16.35 11.69 10.61
CA GLN A 18 -15.89 11.86 11.99
C GLN A 18 -14.52 12.55 12.06
N THR A 19 -13.65 12.32 11.07
CA THR A 19 -12.30 12.90 11.06
C THR A 19 -12.24 14.27 10.38
N SER A 20 -13.29 14.69 9.66
CA SER A 20 -13.34 15.96 8.94
C SER A 20 -13.08 17.18 9.82
N GLY A 21 -13.48 17.15 11.10
CA GLY A 21 -13.18 18.23 12.05
C GLY A 21 -11.68 18.37 12.36
N PHE A 22 -10.96 17.25 12.42
CA PHE A 22 -9.50 17.23 12.59
C PHE A 22 -8.78 17.72 11.32
N GLU A 23 -9.27 17.33 10.14
CA GLU A 23 -8.72 17.76 8.84
C GLU A 23 -8.90 19.26 8.61
N TRP A 24 -10.09 19.80 8.95
CA TRP A 24 -10.34 21.22 8.91
C TRP A 24 -9.41 21.98 9.85
N SER A 25 -9.18 21.47 11.07
CA SER A 25 -8.22 22.04 12.03
C SER A 25 -6.77 22.01 11.52
N LEU A 26 -6.40 21.00 10.71
CA LEU A 26 -5.08 20.87 10.08
C LEU A 26 -4.88 21.90 8.96
N ILE A 27 -5.93 22.15 8.17
CA ILE A 27 -5.99 23.18 7.12
C ILE A 27 -6.03 24.59 7.72
N THR A 28 -6.73 24.81 8.84
CA THR A 28 -6.80 26.08 9.57
C THR A 28 -5.52 26.38 10.39
N ARG A 29 -4.45 25.60 10.22
CA ARG A 29 -3.08 25.90 10.71
C ARG A 29 -2.92 25.97 12.23
N SER A 30 -3.75 25.26 13.00
CA SER A 30 -3.66 25.24 14.47
C SER A 30 -2.50 24.37 15.00
N ARG A 31 -1.86 23.53 14.16
CA ARG A 31 -0.68 22.69 14.53
C ARG A 31 0.49 22.83 13.53
N LYS A 32 1.71 22.49 13.97
CA LYS A 32 2.96 22.61 13.19
C LYS A 32 2.84 21.92 11.82
N PHE A 33 2.82 22.72 10.77
CA PHE A 33 2.57 22.32 9.39
C PHE A 33 3.80 21.60 8.80
N THR A 34 3.80 20.27 8.80
CA THR A 34 4.84 19.46 8.13
C THR A 34 4.38 19.13 6.70
N TRP A 35 4.53 20.12 5.81
CA TRP A 35 4.13 20.14 4.39
C TRP A 35 4.14 18.77 3.66
N PRO A 36 5.24 17.99 3.64
CA PRO A 36 5.25 16.73 2.89
C PRO A 36 4.38 15.63 3.51
N LEU A 37 4.29 15.55 4.84
CA LEU A 37 3.56 14.48 5.50
C LEU A 37 2.04 14.62 5.34
N VAL A 38 1.56 15.86 5.33
CA VAL A 38 0.14 16.20 5.15
C VAL A 38 -0.34 15.81 3.76
N ILE A 39 0.42 16.16 2.71
CA ILE A 39 0.04 15.89 1.32
C ILE A 39 -0.10 14.37 1.08
N PHE A 40 0.90 13.57 1.47
CA PHE A 40 0.83 12.12 1.25
C PHE A 40 -0.25 11.43 2.10
N PHE A 41 -0.53 11.95 3.30
CA PHE A 41 -1.59 11.43 4.15
C PHE A 41 -2.98 11.65 3.52
N PHE A 42 -3.27 12.89 3.08
CA PHE A 42 -4.52 13.20 2.38
C PHE A 42 -4.63 12.43 1.07
N GLN A 43 -3.56 12.39 0.28
CA GLN A 43 -3.52 11.67 -1.00
C GLN A 43 -3.89 10.19 -0.82
N CYS A 44 -3.27 9.49 0.13
CA CYS A 44 -3.57 8.09 0.41
C CYS A 44 -5.05 7.88 0.74
N ARG A 45 -5.62 8.74 1.61
CA ARG A 45 -7.00 8.64 2.06
C ARG A 45 -8.00 8.84 0.91
N TYR A 46 -7.81 9.88 0.11
CA TYR A 46 -8.67 10.13 -1.05
C TYR A 46 -8.49 9.06 -2.14
N CYS A 47 -7.27 8.55 -2.36
CA CYS A 47 -7.04 7.46 -3.30
C CYS A 47 -7.76 6.16 -2.89
N ILE A 48 -7.78 5.80 -1.60
CA ILE A 48 -8.53 4.64 -1.11
C ILE A 48 -10.04 4.84 -1.32
N LEU A 49 -10.55 6.04 -1.04
CA LEU A 49 -11.96 6.37 -1.24
C LEU A 49 -12.34 6.27 -2.73
N LEU A 50 -11.53 6.85 -3.61
CA LEU A 50 -11.71 6.77 -5.06
C LEU A 50 -11.63 5.33 -5.58
N ALA A 51 -10.75 4.49 -5.01
CA ALA A 51 -10.67 3.08 -5.36
C ALA A 51 -11.94 2.32 -4.92
N LEU A 52 -12.45 2.55 -3.71
CA LEU A 52 -13.69 1.92 -3.22
C LEU A 52 -14.89 2.32 -4.09
N ILE A 53 -15.00 3.61 -4.45
CA ILE A 53 -16.04 4.09 -5.38
C ILE A 53 -15.87 3.43 -6.75
N GLY A 54 -14.66 3.39 -7.30
CA GLY A 54 -14.36 2.78 -8.59
C GLY A 54 -14.74 1.30 -8.64
N ILE A 55 -14.49 0.56 -7.56
CA ILE A 55 -14.90 -0.83 -7.40
C ILE A 55 -16.43 -0.98 -7.40
N ILE A 56 -17.15 -0.12 -6.66
CA ILE A 56 -18.62 -0.15 -6.61
C ILE A 56 -19.21 0.11 -8.00
N ILE A 57 -18.72 1.14 -8.69
CA ILE A 57 -19.16 1.47 -10.05
C ILE A 57 -18.83 0.33 -11.00
N SER A 58 -17.66 -0.32 -10.85
CA SER A 58 -17.26 -1.47 -11.65
C SER A 58 -18.20 -2.67 -11.55
N MET A 59 -19.04 -2.75 -10.50
CA MET A 59 -20.07 -3.78 -10.39
C MET A 59 -21.29 -3.50 -11.27
N THR A 60 -21.55 -2.23 -11.60
CA THR A 60 -22.69 -1.78 -12.41
C THR A 60 -22.30 -1.47 -13.85
N VAL A 61 -21.11 -0.89 -14.06
CA VAL A 61 -20.61 -0.42 -15.34
C VAL A 61 -19.26 -1.08 -15.62
N ARG A 62 -19.20 -1.85 -16.70
CA ARG A 62 -17.98 -2.52 -17.12
C ARG A 62 -17.29 -1.67 -18.18
N ASN A 63 -16.46 -0.72 -17.75
CA ASN A 63 -15.65 0.11 -18.66
C ASN A 63 -14.16 -0.12 -18.42
N PRO A 64 -13.33 -0.30 -19.46
CA PRO A 64 -11.90 -0.56 -19.31
C PRO A 64 -11.16 0.62 -18.65
N ALA A 65 -11.63 1.85 -18.87
CA ALA A 65 -11.10 3.04 -18.23
C ALA A 65 -11.28 3.04 -16.70
N LEU A 66 -12.40 2.51 -16.18
CA LEU A 66 -12.65 2.44 -14.74
C LEU A 66 -11.69 1.47 -14.05
N TYR A 67 -11.37 0.33 -14.67
CA TYR A 67 -10.39 -0.61 -14.14
C TYR A 67 -8.98 -0.02 -14.10
N THR A 68 -8.61 0.73 -15.14
CA THR A 68 -7.32 1.44 -15.19
C THR A 68 -7.24 2.52 -14.10
N PHE A 69 -8.30 3.32 -13.94
CA PHE A 69 -8.40 4.32 -12.88
C PHE A 69 -8.34 3.70 -11.49
N ASN A 70 -9.04 2.59 -11.27
CA ASN A 70 -9.05 1.90 -9.98
C ASN A 70 -7.66 1.36 -9.62
N SER A 71 -6.94 0.80 -10.60
CA SER A 71 -5.54 0.38 -10.39
C SER A 71 -4.62 1.56 -10.12
N TRP A 72 -4.78 2.65 -10.86
CA TRP A 72 -4.05 3.89 -10.62
C TRP A 72 -4.26 4.38 -9.18
N ALA A 73 -5.51 4.47 -8.73
CA ALA A 73 -5.87 4.90 -7.38
C ALA A 73 -5.32 3.95 -6.30
N GLY A 74 -5.41 2.64 -6.51
CA GLY A 74 -4.86 1.64 -5.59
C GLY A 74 -3.34 1.71 -5.44
N ASN A 75 -2.60 1.77 -6.56
CA ASN A 75 -1.14 1.89 -6.52
C ASN A 75 -0.69 3.22 -5.88
N MET A 76 -1.42 4.31 -6.12
CA MET A 76 -1.16 5.61 -5.48
C MET A 76 -1.45 5.61 -3.98
N ALA A 77 -2.48 4.88 -3.53
CA ALA A 77 -2.75 4.71 -2.10
C ALA A 77 -1.61 3.97 -1.40
N ILE A 78 -1.10 2.88 -1.99
CA ILE A 78 0.04 2.12 -1.46
C ILE A 78 1.28 3.03 -1.37
N LEU A 79 1.58 3.73 -2.46
CA LEU A 79 2.70 4.66 -2.54
C LEU A 79 2.61 5.76 -1.48
N GLY A 80 1.42 6.34 -1.28
CA GLY A 80 1.16 7.34 -0.25
C GLY A 80 1.34 6.81 1.17
N ALA A 81 0.86 5.59 1.44
CA ALA A 81 0.99 4.94 2.74
C ALA A 81 2.46 4.69 3.11
N SER A 82 3.24 4.05 2.23
CA SER A 82 4.66 3.75 2.49
C SER A 82 5.51 5.03 2.57
N THR A 83 5.21 6.04 1.76
CA THR A 83 5.90 7.34 1.82
C THR A 83 5.59 8.08 3.14
N SER A 84 4.36 8.01 3.64
CA SER A 84 3.99 8.59 4.95
C SER A 84 4.78 7.95 6.09
N LEU A 85 4.92 6.62 6.07
CA LEU A 85 5.73 5.90 7.04
C LEU A 85 7.20 6.32 6.97
N MET A 86 7.77 6.38 5.77
CA MET A 86 9.15 6.82 5.55
C MET A 86 9.38 8.24 6.13
N LEU A 87 8.46 9.17 5.89
CA LEU A 87 8.56 10.54 6.40
C LEU A 87 8.54 10.59 7.92
N ARG A 88 7.70 9.76 8.58
CA ARG A 88 7.71 9.62 10.04
C ARG A 88 9.07 9.12 10.54
N THR A 89 9.64 8.12 9.88
CA THR A 89 10.97 7.59 10.22
C THR A 89 12.05 8.66 10.04
N ILE A 90 12.04 9.43 8.96
CA ILE A 90 13.00 10.52 8.71
C ILE A 90 12.93 11.58 9.82
N ALA A 91 11.71 11.91 10.29
CA ALA A 91 11.52 12.85 11.40
C ALA A 91 12.13 12.32 12.72
N ILE A 92 11.95 11.03 13.02
CA ILE A 92 12.51 10.37 14.23
C ILE A 92 14.04 10.33 14.19
N TRP A 93 14.63 10.19 13.00
CA TRP A 93 16.08 10.17 12.81
C TRP A 93 16.72 11.56 12.73
N GLU A 94 15.99 12.62 13.10
CA GLU A 94 16.45 14.02 13.09
C GLU A 94 17.08 14.43 11.76
N ARG A 95 16.59 13.87 10.63
CA ARG A 95 17.09 14.12 9.28
C ARG A 95 18.60 13.87 9.08
N LYS A 96 19.20 12.92 9.80
CA LYS A 96 20.61 12.52 9.53
C LYS A 96 20.75 12.00 8.10
N LEU A 97 21.47 12.74 7.25
CA LEU A 97 21.61 12.47 5.81
C LEU A 97 22.05 11.03 5.50
N LYS A 98 22.90 10.44 6.34
CA LYS A 98 23.36 9.05 6.18
C LYS A 98 22.22 8.01 6.16
N VAL A 99 21.10 8.29 6.81
CA VAL A 99 19.92 7.41 6.84
C VAL A 99 18.84 7.88 5.86
N VAL A 100 18.73 9.20 5.65
CA VAL A 100 17.74 9.78 4.72
C VAL A 100 18.06 9.41 3.27
N VAL A 101 19.32 9.49 2.86
CA VAL A 101 19.74 9.19 1.48
C VAL A 101 19.37 7.77 1.05
N PRO A 102 19.71 6.70 1.79
CA PRO A 102 19.32 5.35 1.40
C PRO A 102 17.81 5.12 1.43
N LEU A 103 17.09 5.71 2.41
CA LEU A 103 15.62 5.63 2.46
C LEU A 103 14.96 6.29 1.23
N CYS A 104 15.41 7.49 0.88
CA CYS A 104 14.90 8.20 -0.30
C CYS A 104 15.20 7.44 -1.60
N LEU A 105 16.40 6.87 -1.74
CA LEU A 105 16.76 6.08 -2.92
C LEU A 105 15.85 4.85 -3.06
N LEU A 106 15.58 4.15 -1.95
CA LEU A 106 14.71 2.98 -1.94
C LEU A 106 13.25 3.37 -2.21
N CYS A 107 12.81 4.54 -1.73
CA CYS A 107 11.49 5.10 -2.05
C CYS A 107 11.35 5.44 -3.54
N LEU A 108 12.38 5.99 -4.18
CA LEU A 108 12.37 6.28 -5.61
C LEU A 108 12.31 4.99 -6.45
N ALA A 109 13.04 3.96 -6.05
CA ALA A 109 12.94 2.64 -6.67
C ALA A 109 11.52 2.07 -6.55
N HIS A 110 10.92 2.20 -5.36
CA HIS A 110 9.55 1.77 -5.10
C HIS A 110 8.51 2.53 -5.94
N TRP A 111 8.66 3.86 -6.04
CA TRP A 111 7.83 4.70 -6.92
C TRP A 111 7.92 4.27 -8.38
N GLY A 112 9.12 4.04 -8.90
CA GLY A 112 9.31 3.61 -10.28
C GLY A 112 8.63 2.28 -10.60
N LEU A 113 8.68 1.32 -9.66
CA LEU A 113 8.03 0.02 -9.81
C LEU A 113 6.51 0.14 -9.84
N LEU A 114 5.92 0.91 -8.92
CA LEU A 114 4.48 1.15 -8.87
C LEU A 114 3.99 1.94 -10.08
N TRP A 115 4.75 2.95 -10.52
CA TRP A 115 4.46 3.71 -11.73
C TRP A 115 4.39 2.80 -12.96
N ARG A 116 5.36 1.89 -13.11
CA ARG A 116 5.32 0.88 -14.18
C ARG A 116 4.11 -0.06 -14.05
N GLY A 117 3.73 -0.41 -12.82
CA GLY A 117 2.55 -1.23 -12.55
C GLY A 117 1.23 -0.58 -12.95
N MET A 118 1.15 0.75 -12.90
CA MET A 118 -0.05 1.50 -13.30
C MET A 118 -0.31 1.45 -14.81
N PHE A 119 0.75 1.37 -15.63
CA PHE A 119 0.65 1.31 -17.10
C PHE A 119 0.63 -0.12 -17.66
N LEU A 120 0.86 -1.14 -16.83
CA LEU A 120 0.92 -2.53 -17.29
C LEU A 120 -0.45 -3.17 -17.52
N LEU A 121 -1.54 -2.54 -17.08
CA LEU A 121 -2.89 -3.08 -17.25
C LEU A 121 -3.42 -2.81 -18.66
N ASN A 122 -3.31 -3.82 -19.52
CA ASN A 122 -4.07 -3.87 -20.76
C ASN A 122 -5.43 -4.50 -20.48
N VAL A 123 -6.46 -3.65 -20.37
CA VAL A 123 -7.86 -4.09 -20.27
C VAL A 123 -8.46 -4.04 -21.67
N GLN A 124 -8.77 -5.22 -22.21
CA GLN A 124 -9.43 -5.36 -23.51
C GLN A 124 -10.86 -5.83 -23.29
N TRP A 125 -11.78 -5.33 -24.12
CA TRP A 125 -13.17 -5.78 -24.13
C TRP A 125 -13.23 -7.14 -24.84
N SER A 126 -13.57 -8.22 -24.12
CA SER A 126 -13.82 -9.51 -24.78
C SER A 126 -15.27 -9.55 -25.25
N THR A 127 -15.44 -9.63 -26.56
CA THR A 127 -16.75 -9.79 -27.21
C THR A 127 -17.40 -11.13 -26.87
N THR A 128 -16.62 -12.16 -26.51
CA THR A 128 -17.10 -13.52 -26.22
C THR A 128 -17.74 -13.62 -24.83
N GLU A 129 -17.18 -12.94 -23.83
CA GLU A 129 -17.66 -12.98 -22.45
C GLU A 129 -18.58 -11.79 -22.10
N GLN A 130 -18.86 -10.91 -23.08
CA GLN A 130 -19.54 -9.61 -22.88
C GLN A 130 -19.02 -8.83 -21.66
N THR A 131 -17.73 -9.00 -21.34
CA THR A 131 -17.11 -8.43 -20.16
C THR A 131 -15.70 -7.94 -20.48
N CYS A 132 -15.30 -6.84 -19.83
CA CYS A 132 -13.88 -6.50 -19.69
C CYS A 132 -13.18 -7.64 -18.95
N VAL A 133 -12.24 -8.28 -19.62
CA VAL A 133 -11.35 -9.28 -19.04
C VAL A 133 -9.94 -8.71 -18.97
N LEU A 134 -9.25 -8.96 -17.86
CA LEU A 134 -7.85 -8.62 -17.69
C LEU A 134 -7.02 -9.58 -18.55
N GLN A 135 -6.63 -9.16 -19.75
CA GLN A 135 -6.10 -10.08 -20.77
C GLN A 135 -4.72 -10.65 -20.42
N SER A 136 -3.96 -9.97 -19.55
CA SER A 136 -2.69 -10.50 -19.05
C SER A 136 -2.14 -9.63 -17.91
N SER A 137 -2.47 -9.99 -16.67
CA SER A 137 -1.69 -9.55 -15.52
C SER A 137 -0.53 -10.54 -15.38
N ASN A 138 0.71 -10.10 -15.62
CA ASN A 138 1.85 -10.97 -15.42
C ASN A 138 1.95 -11.25 -13.91
N HIS A 139 1.47 -12.41 -13.46
CA HIS A 139 1.43 -12.77 -12.04
C HIS A 139 2.81 -12.62 -11.38
N ILE A 140 3.88 -12.79 -12.15
CA ILE A 140 5.27 -12.54 -11.74
C ILE A 140 5.47 -11.06 -11.37
N PHE A 141 5.01 -10.12 -12.19
CA PHE A 141 5.14 -8.69 -11.91
C PHE A 141 4.35 -8.27 -10.66
N LEU A 142 3.13 -8.79 -10.52
CA LEU A 142 2.30 -8.51 -9.34
C LEU A 142 2.98 -9.03 -8.06
N ASN A 143 3.51 -10.25 -8.09
CA ASN A 143 4.19 -10.88 -6.96
C ASN A 143 5.50 -10.12 -6.62
N VAL A 144 6.30 -9.76 -7.63
CA VAL A 144 7.52 -8.97 -7.45
C VAL A 144 7.22 -7.60 -6.84
N THR A 145 6.18 -6.92 -7.34
CA THR A 145 5.76 -5.63 -6.80
C THR A 145 5.34 -5.76 -5.34
N PHE A 146 4.53 -6.77 -5.03
CA PHE A 146 4.08 -7.06 -3.67
C PHE A 146 5.24 -7.36 -2.70
N PHE A 147 6.19 -8.23 -3.11
CA PHE A 147 7.38 -8.53 -2.29
C PHE A 147 8.27 -7.30 -2.07
N MET A 148 8.45 -6.48 -3.11
CA MET A 148 9.23 -5.24 -2.98
C MET A 148 8.56 -4.25 -2.03
N THR A 149 7.23 -4.07 -2.10
CA THR A 149 6.48 -3.22 -1.16
C THR A 149 6.65 -3.70 0.27
N MET A 150 6.43 -5.00 0.52
CA MET A 150 6.57 -5.60 1.85
C MET A 150 8.00 -5.45 2.38
N GLY A 151 9.01 -5.68 1.54
CA GLY A 151 10.41 -5.51 1.92
C GLY A 151 10.76 -4.05 2.26
N PHE A 152 10.25 -3.09 1.50
CA PHE A 152 10.42 -1.66 1.76
C PHE A 152 9.82 -1.26 3.11
N ASP A 153 8.55 -1.62 3.31
CA ASP A 153 7.80 -1.34 4.53
C ASP A 153 8.47 -1.97 5.76
N LEU A 154 8.94 -3.22 5.66
CA LEU A 154 9.69 -3.90 6.70
C LEU A 154 10.99 -3.17 7.02
N THR A 155 11.73 -2.76 5.99
CA THR A 155 12.99 -2.03 6.19
C THR A 155 12.75 -0.75 6.98
N ILE A 156 11.76 0.07 6.58
CA ILE A 156 11.39 1.30 7.29
C ILE A 156 10.95 1.00 8.73
N LEU A 157 10.16 -0.04 8.93
CA LEU A 157 9.73 -0.49 10.25
C LEU A 157 10.92 -0.83 11.14
N THR A 158 11.87 -1.64 10.67
CA THR A 158 13.06 -2.05 11.42
C THR A 158 13.91 -0.83 11.79
N PHE A 159 14.10 0.12 10.87
CA PHE A 159 14.84 1.37 11.16
C PHE A 159 14.12 2.22 12.22
N THR A 160 12.80 2.27 12.17
CA THR A 160 11.97 3.00 13.15
C THR A 160 12.07 2.35 14.52
N LEU A 161 11.87 1.03 14.60
CA LEU A 161 11.95 0.25 15.83
C LEU A 161 13.34 0.31 16.48
N THR A 162 14.41 0.18 15.69
CA THR A 162 15.78 0.22 16.20
C THR A 162 16.08 1.55 16.91
N LYS A 163 15.68 2.68 16.30
CA LYS A 163 15.86 3.99 16.92
C LYS A 163 14.99 4.16 18.17
N LEU A 164 13.77 3.65 18.12
CA LEU A 164 12.78 3.79 19.17
C LEU A 164 13.15 2.97 20.43
N VAL A 165 13.60 1.73 20.25
CA VAL A 165 14.11 0.87 21.33
C VAL A 165 15.36 1.47 21.97
N ARG A 166 16.23 2.09 21.17
CA ARG A 166 17.46 2.73 21.66
C ARG A 166 17.19 4.04 22.44
N HIS A 167 16.06 4.70 22.20
CA HIS A 167 15.61 5.91 22.92
C HIS A 167 14.57 5.64 24.03
N LYS A 168 14.31 4.37 24.38
CA LYS A 168 13.37 3.91 25.41
C LYS A 168 13.64 4.49 26.83
N ALA A 169 14.70 5.26 27.02
CA ALA A 169 15.11 5.85 28.30
C ALA A 169 14.44 7.21 28.66
N ARG A 170 13.75 7.92 27.74
CA ARG A 170 13.07 9.19 28.07
C ARG A 170 11.80 9.48 27.24
N SER A 171 10.67 9.57 27.94
CA SER A 171 9.45 10.39 27.67
C SER A 171 8.25 9.83 26.86
N ASP A 172 7.08 10.40 27.20
CA ASP A 172 5.71 10.24 26.65
C ASP A 172 5.61 10.15 25.12
N LEU A 173 6.60 10.67 24.41
CA LEU A 173 6.65 10.64 22.96
C LEU A 173 6.74 9.20 22.42
N TRP A 174 7.32 8.28 23.20
CA TRP A 174 7.31 6.85 22.91
C TRP A 174 5.90 6.27 22.96
N SER A 175 5.14 6.55 24.03
CA SER A 175 3.80 6.00 24.25
C SER A 175 2.81 6.47 23.17
N LEU A 176 2.84 7.76 22.84
CA LEU A 176 1.95 8.36 21.85
C LEU A 176 2.23 7.82 20.44
N LEU A 177 3.51 7.66 20.06
CA LEU A 177 3.87 7.13 18.74
C LEU A 177 3.62 5.61 18.60
N PHE A 178 3.80 4.83 19.67
CA PHE A 178 3.58 3.39 19.67
C PHE A 178 2.08 3.06 19.60
N THR A 179 1.27 3.78 20.38
CA THR A 179 -0.18 3.54 20.52
C THR A 179 -0.97 3.97 19.28
N ASP A 180 -0.62 5.11 18.67
CA ASP A 180 -1.47 5.71 17.63
C ASP A 180 -1.16 5.26 16.19
N GLY A 181 -0.07 4.53 15.94
CA GLY A 181 0.27 4.17 14.55
C GLY A 181 1.18 2.97 14.33
N LEU A 182 2.15 2.72 15.22
CA LEU A 182 3.11 1.65 14.98
C LEU A 182 2.52 0.26 15.23
N VAL A 183 1.71 0.08 16.27
CA VAL A 183 1.01 -1.19 16.54
C VAL A 183 0.08 -1.58 15.40
N TYR A 184 -0.69 -0.62 14.88
CA TYR A 184 -1.61 -0.84 13.77
C TYR A 184 -0.84 -1.27 12.51
N PHE A 185 0.30 -0.64 12.25
CA PHE A 185 1.15 -0.95 11.11
C PHE A 185 1.84 -2.32 11.24
N ILE A 186 2.37 -2.68 12.40
CA ILE A 186 2.94 -4.02 12.67
C ILE A 186 1.87 -5.10 12.49
N THR A 187 0.67 -4.85 13.01
CA THR A 187 -0.46 -5.78 12.89
C THR A 187 -0.82 -5.98 11.42
N ALA A 188 -0.97 -4.89 10.66
CA ALA A 188 -1.22 -4.96 9.22
C ALA A 188 -0.09 -5.69 8.47
N PHE A 189 1.17 -5.45 8.84
CA PHE A 189 2.32 -6.14 8.26
C PHE A 189 2.26 -7.65 8.49
N CYS A 190 1.98 -8.10 9.72
CA CYS A 190 1.84 -9.52 10.03
C CYS A 190 0.72 -10.18 9.20
N PHE A 191 -0.43 -9.51 9.06
CA PHE A 191 -1.52 -10.02 8.22
C PHE A 191 -1.16 -10.09 6.75
N ASN A 192 -0.38 -9.15 6.22
CA ASN A 192 0.06 -9.16 4.83
C ASN A 192 1.27 -10.10 4.57
N ALA A 193 2.08 -10.39 5.59
CA ALA A 193 3.20 -11.33 5.48
C ALA A 193 2.73 -12.78 5.33
N LEU A 194 1.62 -13.16 5.96
CA LEU A 194 1.02 -14.50 5.85
C LEU A 194 0.74 -14.94 4.40
N PRO A 195 0.00 -14.17 3.56
CA PRO A 195 -0.20 -14.52 2.17
C PRO A 195 1.10 -14.45 1.34
N ALA A 196 2.06 -13.60 1.71
CA ALA A 196 3.37 -13.54 1.05
C ALA A 196 4.15 -14.86 1.23
N VAL A 197 4.24 -15.37 2.46
CA VAL A 197 4.90 -16.64 2.77
C VAL A 197 4.18 -17.80 2.08
N ARG A 198 2.84 -17.77 2.03
CA ARG A 198 2.05 -18.77 1.30
C ARG A 198 2.32 -18.73 -0.20
N SER A 199 2.50 -17.54 -0.79
CA SER A 199 2.88 -17.37 -2.21
C SER A 199 4.27 -17.95 -2.50
N LEU A 200 5.25 -17.74 -1.62
CA LEU A 200 6.58 -18.36 -1.73
C LEU A 200 6.51 -19.89 -1.65
N HIS A 201 5.68 -20.42 -0.74
CA HIS A 201 5.48 -21.86 -0.63
C HIS A 201 4.78 -22.44 -1.86
N HIS A 202 3.90 -21.69 -2.54
CA HIS A 202 3.34 -22.12 -3.82
C HIS A 202 4.36 -22.07 -4.97
N LEU A 203 5.29 -21.10 -4.97
CA LEU A 203 6.41 -21.09 -5.91
C LEU A 203 7.36 -22.28 -5.67
N HIS A 204 7.64 -22.62 -4.41
CA HIS A 204 8.38 -23.82 -4.02
C HIS A 204 7.56 -25.13 -4.09
N ALA A 205 6.24 -25.07 -4.29
CA ALA A 205 5.39 -26.21 -4.65
C ALA A 205 5.21 -26.34 -6.18
N ALA A 206 5.77 -25.40 -6.94
CA ALA A 206 6.08 -25.58 -8.36
C ALA A 206 7.56 -25.93 -8.59
N PRO A 207 8.09 -27.06 -8.09
CA PRO A 207 9.26 -27.69 -8.66
C PRO A 207 8.86 -29.09 -9.17
N SER A 208 8.14 -29.18 -10.29
CA SER A 208 8.11 -30.36 -11.20
C SER A 208 6.87 -30.44 -12.11
N VAL A 209 6.59 -29.46 -12.98
CA VAL A 209 5.85 -29.79 -14.22
C VAL A 209 6.81 -30.21 -15.34
N LEU A 210 8.10 -29.87 -15.22
CA LEU A 210 9.14 -30.33 -16.15
C LEU A 210 9.74 -31.72 -15.84
N THR A 211 9.38 -32.35 -14.70
CA THR A 211 9.93 -33.65 -14.29
C THR A 211 8.89 -34.79 -14.30
N ILE A 212 7.65 -34.54 -14.76
CA ILE A 212 6.59 -35.58 -14.82
C ILE A 212 6.35 -36.09 -16.25
N LEU A 213 6.87 -35.43 -17.29
CA LEU A 213 6.83 -35.94 -18.68
C LEU A 213 8.18 -36.47 -19.18
N GLY A 214 9.13 -36.66 -18.28
CA GLY A 214 10.53 -36.97 -18.58
C GLY A 214 11.07 -38.27 -17.97
N VAL A 215 10.25 -39.25 -17.58
CA VAL A 215 10.69 -40.65 -17.40
C VAL A 215 9.56 -41.60 -17.80
N ARG A 216 9.97 -42.55 -18.63
CA ARG A 216 9.27 -43.56 -19.42
C ARG A 216 9.12 -44.85 -18.63
N SER A 217 7.94 -45.48 -18.65
CA SER A 217 7.70 -46.93 -18.79
C SER A 217 6.21 -47.23 -18.65
#